data_AF-A0A7G7SWT2-F1
#
_entry.id   AF-A0A7G7SWT2-F1
#
_cell.length_a   1.000
_cell.length_b   1.000
_cell.length_c   1.000
_cell.angle_alpha   90.00
_cell.angle_beta   90.00
_cell.angle_gamma   90.00
#
_symmetry.space_group_name_H-M   'P 1'
#
loop_
_entity.id
_entity.type
_entity.pdbx_description
1 polymer ?
#
loop_
_entity_poly.entity_id
_entity_poly.type
_entity_poly.pdbx_seq_one_letter_code
_entity_poly.pdbx_strand_id
1 'polypeptide(L)'
;MSRRDPMAACIEYDRAARQVRELSKRIGEALNRCDITGLAQESDYPGPDTMKLWDGSRVKTHLWQAYHETTDADYPYPPERRLVEHEQEEFLTEADCPHCLEAWRLVQERKIARKAFGSAKRAIRQIGRAATARIPA
;
A
#
# COMPACT_ATOMS: atom_id res chain seq x y z
N MET A 1 19.88 26.73 -13.59
CA MET A 1 19.01 25.90 -12.73
C MET A 1 17.92 26.78 -12.15
N SER A 2 16.66 26.61 -12.57
CA SER A 2 15.54 27.42 -12.07
C SER A 2 15.31 27.13 -10.58
N ARG A 3 15.25 28.17 -9.74
CA ARG A 3 14.92 28.01 -8.31
C ARG A 3 13.45 27.58 -8.23
N ARG A 4 13.18 26.37 -7.72
CA ARG A 4 11.81 25.99 -7.37
C ARG A 4 11.27 26.97 -6.34
N ASP A 5 10.07 27.47 -6.60
CA ASP A 5 9.32 28.28 -5.65
C ASP A 5 9.06 27.47 -4.36
N PRO A 6 9.51 27.96 -3.18
CA PRO A 6 9.25 27.31 -1.90
C PRO A 6 7.78 27.03 -1.63
N MET A 7 6.89 27.95 -2.02
CA MET A 7 5.46 27.79 -1.77
C MET A 7 4.87 26.67 -2.62
N ALA A 8 5.21 26.62 -3.91
CA ALA A 8 4.84 25.52 -4.80
C ALA A 8 5.31 24.15 -4.23
N ALA A 9 6.54 24.06 -3.72
CA ALA A 9 7.05 22.81 -3.14
C ALA A 9 6.29 22.37 -1.89
N CYS A 10 5.88 23.31 -1.03
CA CYS A 10 5.03 23.04 0.14
C CYS A 10 3.64 22.52 -0.28
N ILE A 11 3.02 23.15 -1.28
CA ILE A 11 1.71 22.72 -1.80
C ILE A 11 1.78 21.30 -2.37
N GLU A 12 2.81 20.99 -3.17
CA GLU A 12 3.03 19.65 -3.73
C GLU A 12 3.18 18.58 -2.64
N TYR A 13 3.94 18.90 -1.58
CA TYR A 13 4.12 18.01 -0.44
C TYR A 13 2.81 17.74 0.29
N ASP A 14 2.05 18.77 0.64
CA ASP A 14 0.80 18.61 1.36
C ASP A 14 -0.24 17.86 0.53
N ARG A 15 -0.34 18.16 -0.77
CA ARG A 15 -1.21 17.44 -1.69
C ARG A 15 -0.85 15.96 -1.75
N ALA A 16 0.42 15.64 -1.97
CA ALA A 16 0.89 14.26 -2.07
C ALA A 16 0.73 13.52 -0.73
N ALA A 17 0.97 14.18 0.40
CA ALA A 17 0.75 13.61 1.73
C ALA A 17 -0.72 13.26 1.97
N ARG A 18 -1.63 14.18 1.65
CA ARG A 18 -3.09 13.97 1.76
C ARG A 18 -3.54 12.81 0.87
N GLN A 19 -3.05 12.75 -0.36
CA GLN A 19 -3.38 11.66 -1.29
C GLN A 19 -2.95 10.30 -0.75
N VAL A 20 -1.75 10.16 -0.17
CA VAL A 20 -1.30 8.89 0.43
C VAL A 20 -2.18 8.48 1.62
N ARG A 21 -2.60 9.44 2.45
CA ARG A 21 -3.51 9.18 3.59
C ARG A 21 -4.88 8.73 3.10
N GLU A 22 -5.44 9.44 2.12
CA GLU A 22 -6.75 9.13 1.55
C GLU A 22 -6.77 7.73 0.91
N LEU A 23 -5.76 7.41 0.09
CA LEU A 23 -5.64 6.08 -0.49
C LEU A 23 -5.49 5.00 0.58
N SER A 24 -4.74 5.27 1.67
CA SER A 24 -4.63 4.30 2.77
C SER A 24 -5.95 4.06 3.49
N LYS A 25 -6.78 5.11 3.64
CA LYS A 25 -8.13 4.99 4.21
C LYS A 25 -9.02 4.15 3.30
N ARG A 26 -9.08 4.47 2.00
CA ARG A 26 -9.87 3.75 1.00
C ARG A 26 -9.49 2.27 0.88
N ILE A 27 -8.19 1.95 0.98
CA ILE A 27 -7.72 0.54 1.04
C ILE A 27 -8.34 -0.17 2.25
N GLY A 28 -8.31 0.45 3.43
CA GLY A 28 -8.93 -0.13 4.63
C GLY A 28 -10.44 -0.30 4.49
N GLU A 29 -11.14 0.69 3.95
CA GLU A 29 -12.59 0.62 3.68
C GLU A 29 -12.96 -0.46 2.66
N ALA A 30 -12.11 -0.69 1.65
CA ALA A 30 -12.29 -1.79 0.71
C ALA A 30 -12.08 -3.14 1.42
N LEU A 31 -10.98 -3.32 2.15
CA LEU A 31 -10.68 -4.57 2.85
C LEU A 31 -11.69 -4.93 3.94
N ASN A 32 -12.25 -3.94 4.65
CA ASN A 32 -13.29 -4.17 5.66
C ASN A 32 -14.58 -4.77 5.08
N ARG A 33 -14.78 -4.72 3.75
CA ARG A 33 -15.91 -5.36 3.06
C ARG A 33 -15.59 -6.77 2.58
N CYS A 34 -14.37 -7.26 2.76
CA CYS A 34 -14.02 -8.65 2.49
C CYS A 34 -14.80 -9.57 3.44
N ASP A 35 -15.34 -10.64 2.90
CA ASP A 35 -15.93 -11.77 3.62
C ASP A 35 -14.99 -12.36 4.69
N ILE A 36 -13.70 -12.56 4.39
CA ILE A 36 -12.70 -13.01 5.37
C ILE A 36 -12.60 -12.02 6.54
N THR A 37 -12.72 -10.72 6.29
CA THR A 37 -12.73 -9.71 7.36
C THR A 37 -13.99 -9.81 8.21
N GLY A 38 -15.15 -10.04 7.60
CA GLY A 38 -16.39 -10.32 8.34
C GLY A 38 -16.26 -11.55 9.24
N LEU A 39 -15.79 -12.67 8.69
CA LEU A 39 -15.56 -13.92 9.43
C LEU A 39 -14.54 -13.75 10.56
N ALA A 40 -13.45 -13.01 10.30
CA ALA A 40 -12.42 -12.75 11.30
C ALA A 40 -12.91 -11.90 12.48
N GLN A 41 -14.01 -11.15 12.29
CA GLN A 41 -14.59 -10.23 13.27
C GLN A 41 -15.92 -10.73 13.88
N GLU A 42 -16.38 -11.93 13.51
CA GLU A 42 -17.69 -12.46 13.91
C GLU A 42 -17.80 -12.78 15.42
N SER A 43 -16.66 -12.97 16.11
CA SER A 43 -16.64 -13.31 17.53
C SER A 43 -15.66 -12.45 18.32
N ASP A 44 -16.13 -11.92 19.46
CA ASP A 44 -15.31 -11.28 20.49
C ASP A 44 -14.30 -12.27 21.12
N TYR A 45 -14.58 -13.57 20.99
CA TYR A 45 -13.71 -14.67 21.43
C TYR A 45 -13.38 -15.56 20.23
N PRO A 46 -12.34 -15.23 19.46
CA PRO A 46 -11.99 -16.00 18.28
C PRO A 46 -11.58 -17.43 18.68
N GLY A 47 -12.31 -18.42 18.19
CA GLY A 47 -11.91 -19.82 18.26
C GLY A 47 -10.66 -20.10 17.39
N PRO A 48 -10.11 -21.33 17.46
CA PRO A 48 -8.91 -21.72 16.73
C PRO A 48 -8.98 -21.44 15.21
N ASP A 49 -10.15 -21.58 14.60
CA ASP A 49 -10.33 -21.37 13.16
C ASP A 49 -10.34 -19.90 12.78
N THR A 50 -10.99 -19.04 13.56
CA THR A 50 -10.91 -17.58 13.36
C THR A 50 -9.51 -17.04 13.63
N MET A 51 -8.76 -17.59 14.61
CA MET A 51 -7.36 -17.17 14.84
C MET A 51 -6.44 -17.43 13.65
N LYS A 52 -6.70 -18.49 12.86
CA LYS A 52 -5.92 -18.78 11.64
C LYS A 52 -6.04 -17.67 10.57
N LEU A 53 -7.15 -16.93 10.58
CA LEU A 53 -7.41 -15.80 9.69
C LEU A 53 -6.61 -14.55 10.06
N TRP A 54 -5.84 -14.55 11.15
CA TRP A 54 -5.01 -13.43 11.57
C TRP A 54 -3.52 -13.72 11.36
N ASP A 55 -2.80 -12.68 10.96
CA ASP A 55 -1.34 -12.57 10.92
C ASP A 55 -0.94 -11.39 11.82
N GLY A 56 -0.71 -11.69 13.10
CA GLY A 56 -0.56 -10.68 14.15
C GLY A 56 -1.83 -9.82 14.27
N SER A 57 -1.71 -8.52 13.94
CA SER A 57 -2.83 -7.56 13.97
C SER A 57 -3.56 -7.40 12.64
N ARG A 58 -3.25 -8.22 11.63
CA ARG A 58 -3.82 -8.11 10.28
C ARG A 58 -4.65 -9.33 9.93
N VAL A 59 -5.79 -9.12 9.28
CA VAL A 59 -6.59 -10.20 8.71
C VAL A 59 -5.96 -10.68 7.40
N LYS A 60 -5.85 -12.00 7.22
CA LYS A 60 -5.37 -12.70 6.03
C LYS A 60 -6.42 -12.73 4.92
N THR A 61 -6.85 -11.54 4.51
CA THR A 61 -7.74 -11.34 3.35
C THR A 61 -7.17 -11.93 2.07
N HIS A 62 -7.98 -12.05 1.01
CA HIS A 62 -7.49 -12.45 -0.33
C HIS A 62 -6.36 -11.55 -0.83
N LEU A 63 -6.38 -10.25 -0.50
CA LEU A 63 -5.25 -9.36 -0.80
C LEU A 63 -3.97 -9.74 -0.05
N TRP A 64 -4.09 -10.12 1.22
CA TRP A 64 -2.93 -10.61 1.98
C TRP A 64 -2.39 -11.89 1.35
N GLN A 65 -3.26 -12.83 0.97
CA GLN A 65 -2.89 -14.06 0.30
C GLN A 65 -2.15 -13.78 -1.01
N ALA A 66 -2.68 -12.93 -1.89
CA ALA A 66 -2.02 -12.54 -3.15
C ALA A 66 -0.59 -12.00 -2.95
N TYR A 67 -0.32 -11.25 -1.86
CA TYR A 67 1.03 -10.76 -1.54
C TYR A 67 1.95 -11.81 -0.88
N HIS A 68 1.39 -12.88 -0.34
CA HIS A 68 2.10 -13.96 0.36
C HIS A 68 2.03 -15.30 -0.37
N GLU A 69 1.44 -15.33 -1.56
CA GLU A 69 1.44 -16.47 -2.44
C GLU A 69 2.80 -16.58 -3.15
N THR A 70 3.19 -17.81 -3.48
CA THR A 70 4.38 -18.10 -4.26
C THR A 70 4.02 -18.92 -5.49
N THR A 71 4.84 -18.82 -6.53
CA THR A 71 4.72 -19.70 -7.70
C THR A 71 5.07 -21.13 -7.29
N ASP A 72 4.34 -22.13 -7.79
CA ASP A 72 4.61 -23.54 -7.50
C ASP A 72 6.08 -23.91 -7.78
N ALA A 73 6.66 -24.68 -6.85
CA ALA A 73 8.07 -25.11 -6.89
C ALA A 73 8.34 -26.27 -7.87
N ASP A 74 7.31 -26.77 -8.55
CA ASP A 74 7.38 -27.99 -9.37
C ASP A 74 8.23 -27.85 -10.64
N TYR A 75 8.61 -26.62 -11.03
CA TYR A 75 9.55 -26.38 -12.11
C TYR A 75 10.85 -25.72 -11.59
N PRO A 76 12.03 -26.29 -11.90
CA PRO A 76 13.31 -25.78 -11.39
C PRO A 76 13.69 -24.39 -11.93
N TYR A 77 12.92 -23.85 -12.87
CA TYR A 77 13.15 -22.52 -13.43
C TYR A 77 11.82 -21.86 -13.87
N PRO A 78 11.49 -20.66 -13.35
CA PRO A 78 12.18 -19.94 -12.27
C PRO A 78 11.97 -20.59 -10.89
N PRO A 79 12.89 -20.38 -9.93
CA PRO A 79 12.68 -20.85 -8.56
C PRO A 79 11.43 -20.22 -7.93
N GLU A 80 10.92 -20.87 -6.88
CA GLU A 80 9.82 -20.35 -6.05
C GLU A 80 10.02 -18.86 -5.76
N ARG A 81 9.05 -18.05 -6.19
CA ARG A 81 9.08 -16.60 -6.02
C ARG A 81 7.70 -16.08 -5.67
N ARG A 82 7.66 -14.87 -5.10
CA ARG A 82 6.40 -14.14 -4.92
C ARG A 82 5.73 -13.85 -6.26
N LEU A 83 4.41 -13.81 -6.25
CA LEU A 83 3.63 -13.32 -7.38
C LEU A 83 4.03 -11.88 -7.74
N VAL A 84 4.22 -11.61 -9.02
CA VAL A 84 4.39 -10.25 -9.54
C VAL A 84 3.04 -9.56 -9.70
N GLU A 85 3.05 -8.28 -10.07
CA GLU A 85 1.83 -7.46 -10.05
C GLU A 85 0.69 -8.01 -10.93
N HIS A 86 0.97 -8.51 -12.14
CA HIS A 86 -0.09 -9.08 -12.98
C HIS A 86 -0.64 -10.41 -12.42
N GLU A 87 0.23 -11.28 -11.90
CA GLU A 87 -0.18 -12.54 -11.25
C GLU A 87 -1.00 -12.28 -9.98
N GLN A 88 -0.70 -11.22 -9.23
CA GLN A 88 -1.52 -10.80 -8.09
C GLN A 88 -2.92 -10.36 -8.55
N GLU A 89 -3.02 -9.65 -9.68
CA GLU A 89 -4.31 -9.23 -10.25
C GLU A 89 -5.12 -10.43 -10.74
N GLU A 90 -4.47 -11.39 -11.40
CA GLU A 90 -5.06 -12.65 -11.83
C GLU A 90 -5.58 -13.46 -10.64
N PHE A 91 -4.74 -13.70 -9.63
CA PHE A 91 -5.12 -14.37 -8.38
C PHE A 91 -6.35 -13.72 -7.73
N LEU A 92 -6.38 -12.40 -7.66
CA LEU A 92 -7.50 -11.66 -7.05
C LEU A 92 -8.77 -11.68 -7.90
N THR A 93 -8.63 -11.81 -9.21
CA THR A 93 -9.75 -11.98 -10.12
C THR A 93 -10.33 -13.39 -9.98
N GLU A 94 -9.47 -14.40 -9.85
CA GLU A 94 -9.87 -15.80 -9.62
C GLU A 94 -10.50 -16.01 -8.23
N ALA A 95 -10.04 -15.28 -7.21
CA ALA A 95 -10.62 -15.29 -5.87
C ALA A 95 -12.03 -14.68 -5.80
N ASP A 96 -12.55 -14.11 -6.90
CA ASP A 96 -13.90 -13.54 -7.04
C ASP A 96 -14.31 -12.55 -5.91
N CYS A 97 -13.34 -11.80 -5.39
CA CYS A 97 -13.55 -10.82 -4.32
C CYS A 97 -13.36 -9.39 -4.86
N PRO A 98 -14.43 -8.69 -5.30
CA PRO A 98 -14.30 -7.36 -5.91
C PRO A 98 -13.69 -6.32 -4.97
N HIS A 99 -13.83 -6.51 -3.66
CA HIS A 99 -13.28 -5.63 -2.63
C HIS A 99 -11.75 -5.76 -2.50
N CYS A 100 -11.22 -6.98 -2.59
CA CYS A 100 -9.78 -7.20 -2.55
C CYS A 100 -9.09 -6.76 -3.85
N LEU A 101 -9.75 -6.95 -5.00
CA LEU A 101 -9.29 -6.42 -6.29
C LEU A 101 -9.25 -4.88 -6.30
N GLU A 102 -10.29 -4.22 -5.79
CA GLU A 102 -10.30 -2.76 -5.64
C GLU A 102 -9.19 -2.29 -4.68
N ALA A 103 -9.04 -2.96 -3.54
CA ALA A 103 -7.97 -2.65 -2.59
C ALA A 103 -6.58 -2.79 -3.24
N TRP A 104 -6.37 -3.80 -4.09
CA TRP A 104 -5.13 -3.97 -4.85
C TRP A 104 -4.89 -2.80 -5.81
N ARG A 105 -5.88 -2.37 -6.58
CA ARG A 105 -5.79 -1.19 -7.47
C ARG A 105 -5.40 0.06 -6.69
N LEU A 106 -6.05 0.29 -5.56
CA LEU A 106 -5.72 1.40 -4.65
C LEU A 106 -4.31 1.31 -4.06
N VAL A 107 -3.80 0.09 -3.81
CA VAL A 107 -2.39 -0.11 -3.40
C VAL A 107 -1.44 0.30 -4.52
N GLN A 108 -1.74 -0.03 -5.78
CA GLN A 108 -0.91 0.39 -6.92
C GLN A 108 -0.90 1.92 -7.06
N GLU A 109 -2.06 2.57 -6.98
CA GLU A 109 -2.17 4.04 -6.94
C GLU A 109 -1.36 4.63 -5.77
N ARG A 110 -1.44 4.02 -4.59
CA ARG A 110 -0.71 4.48 -3.41
C ARG A 110 0.80 4.35 -3.58
N LYS A 111 1.30 3.32 -4.28
CA LYS A 111 2.74 3.21 -4.60
C LYS A 111 3.19 4.41 -5.43
N ILE A 112 2.41 4.81 -6.43
CA ILE A 112 2.70 5.99 -7.27
C ILE A 112 2.65 7.27 -6.42
N ALA A 113 1.60 7.46 -5.62
CA ALA A 113 1.46 8.61 -4.74
C ALA A 113 2.61 8.71 -3.71
N ARG A 114 3.08 7.58 -3.17
CA ARG A 114 4.26 7.54 -2.27
C ARG A 114 5.54 7.96 -2.98
N LYS A 115 5.74 7.59 -4.24
CA LYS A 115 6.89 8.05 -5.04
C LYS A 115 6.83 9.58 -5.22
N ALA A 116 5.67 10.12 -5.58
CA ALA A 116 5.45 11.57 -5.70
C ALA A 116 5.70 12.30 -4.37
N PHE A 117 5.15 11.79 -3.26
CA PHE A 117 5.36 12.33 -1.93
C PHE A 117 6.84 12.34 -1.52
N GLY A 118 7.56 11.25 -1.79
CA GLY A 118 9.01 11.17 -1.53
C GLY A 118 9.80 12.21 -2.33
N SER A 119 9.43 12.46 -3.58
CA SER A 119 10.04 13.51 -4.41
C SER A 119 9.75 14.91 -3.87
N ALA A 120 8.49 15.22 -3.51
CA ALA A 120 8.12 16.51 -2.93
C ALA A 120 8.85 16.76 -1.60
N LYS A 121 8.93 15.74 -0.73
CA LYS A 121 9.67 15.79 0.54
C LYS A 121 11.16 16.11 0.34
N ARG A 122 11.80 15.53 -0.68
CA ARG A 122 13.20 15.83 -1.03
C ARG A 122 13.35 17.28 -1.51
N ALA A 123 12.42 17.78 -2.30
CA ALA A 123 12.43 19.16 -2.79
C ALA A 123 12.38 20.17 -1.64
N ILE A 124 11.44 20.01 -0.71
CA ILE A 124 11.35 20.86 0.50
C ILE A 124 12.65 20.82 1.30
N ARG A 125 13.21 19.62 1.52
CA ARG A 125 14.47 19.48 2.27
C ARG A 125 15.65 20.15 1.56
N GLN A 126 15.68 20.18 0.23
CA GLN A 126 16.71 20.91 -0.52
C GLN A 126 16.55 22.43 -0.35
N ILE A 127 15.32 22.93 -0.43
CA ILE A 127 15.02 24.36 -0.20
C ILE A 127 15.43 24.76 1.21
N GLY A 128 15.02 23.99 2.23
CA GLY A 128 15.39 24.24 3.63
C GLY A 128 16.90 24.26 3.83
N ARG A 129 17.63 23.26 3.30
CA ARG A 129 19.10 23.23 3.38
C ARG A 129 19.75 24.43 2.69
N ALA A 130 19.26 24.82 1.52
CA ALA A 130 19.76 25.99 0.80
C ALA A 130 19.48 27.31 1.53
N ALA A 131 18.37 27.40 2.28
CA ALA A 131 18.04 28.54 3.11
C ALA A 131 18.93 28.61 4.36
N THR A 132 19.11 27.49 5.09
CA THR A 132 19.96 27.43 6.28
C THR A 132 21.42 27.73 5.96
N ALA A 133 21.94 27.28 4.82
CA ALA A 133 23.31 27.57 4.39
C ALA A 133 23.58 29.07 4.14
N ARG A 134 22.54 29.91 4.05
CA ARG A 134 22.65 31.36 3.85
C ARG A 134 22.51 32.16 5.14
N ILE A 135 22.20 31.53 6.26
CA ILE A 135 22.13 32.19 7.57
C ILE A 135 23.55 32.12 8.15
N PRO A 136 24.26 33.27 8.30
CA PRO A 136 25.54 33.29 8.99
C PRO A 136 25.34 32.90 10.46
N ALA A 137 26.33 32.20 11.02
CA ALA A 137 26.34 31.73 12.40
C ALA A 137 26.22 32.87 13.43
#